data_AF-A0A7C5KQP2-F1
#
_entry.id   AF-A0A7C5KQP2-F1
#
_cell.length_a   1.000
_cell.length_b   1.000
_cell.length_c   1.000
_cell.angle_alpha   90.00
_cell.angle_beta   90.00
_cell.angle_gamma   90.00
#
_symmetry.space_group_name_H-M   'P 1'
#
loop_
_entity.id
_entity.type
_entity.pdbx_description
1 polymer ?
#
loop_
_entity_poly.entity_id
_entity_poly.type
_entity_poly.pdbx_seq_one_letter_code
_entity_poly.pdbx_strand_id
1 'polypeptide(L)'
;MPKSTPLSSVDAAWLGMEDPTNLMMVSGILMFDEPLDFERLKATLNYRLLNYSRFRQRVVTGRGPLGKPRWVDDPTFDLSAHLHRIALPEPGDCAILQETISDLVSTPLDFSKPLWQFHLLENFNGGSVLVARLHHAIADGIALMHVLLSLADEEPDAPWPSPDDAKRERRRGGRLFTMLRSAASMTGKTIRVTGKLVHEGMTAWENPEYAKKLLAQGGNVAASLGRLLLRPPDPKTAFKGKLGVAKRAAWSNAVPLADVKAIGKVTGGTVNDVLLTAMTGALRRYLIGRGEVVDNLNFRAAVPVNLRPISKAYKLGNQFGLVFLSLPVGIADQLERLFELKRRMDALKDSAEPIVVFGALGAVGKTPDEIQEIVVNLLATKSTAVMTNVPGPRQQLYFAGSPIQDLMFWV
;
A
#
# COMPACT_ATOMS: atom_id res chain seq x y z
N MET A 1 28.51 -16.79 8.40
CA MET A 1 27.76 -16.30 7.23
C MET A 1 26.72 -15.30 7.71
N PRO A 2 26.54 -14.14 7.05
CA PRO A 2 25.48 -13.19 7.41
C PRO A 2 24.12 -13.89 7.39
N LYS A 3 23.19 -13.50 8.27
CA LYS A 3 21.87 -14.13 8.30
C LYS A 3 21.19 -13.84 6.96
N SER A 4 20.76 -14.90 6.28
CA SER A 4 20.09 -14.79 4.99
C SER A 4 18.72 -15.46 5.04
N THR A 5 17.70 -14.75 4.60
CA THR A 5 16.32 -15.27 4.50
C THR A 5 15.80 -15.11 3.08
N PRO A 6 15.17 -16.14 2.48
CA PRO A 6 14.57 -16.00 1.16
C PRO A 6 13.43 -14.96 1.18
N LEU A 7 13.24 -14.25 0.06
CA LEU A 7 12.03 -13.45 -0.14
C LEU A 7 10.81 -14.38 -0.22
N SER A 8 9.65 -13.92 0.26
CA SER A 8 8.40 -14.62 -0.05
C SER A 8 8.09 -14.50 -1.55
N SER A 9 7.26 -15.38 -2.09
CA SER A 9 6.93 -15.34 -3.52
C SER A 9 6.26 -14.04 -3.94
N VAL A 10 5.45 -13.44 -3.07
CA VAL A 10 4.79 -12.16 -3.35
C VAL A 10 5.81 -11.01 -3.29
N ASP A 11 6.72 -11.01 -2.31
CA ASP A 11 7.77 -9.99 -2.23
C ASP A 11 8.74 -10.06 -3.43
N ALA A 12 9.03 -11.28 -3.92
CA ALA A 12 9.81 -11.50 -5.12
C ALA A 12 9.09 -11.00 -6.37
N ALA A 13 7.77 -11.17 -6.47
CA ALA A 13 6.98 -10.61 -7.57
C ALA A 13 7.04 -9.08 -7.60
N TRP A 14 6.89 -8.41 -6.44
CA TRP A 14 7.08 -6.94 -6.37
C TRP A 14 8.48 -6.50 -6.76
N LEU A 15 9.50 -7.25 -6.37
CA LEU A 15 10.87 -6.98 -6.80
C LEU A 15 11.05 -7.14 -8.32
N GLY A 16 10.44 -8.17 -8.92
CA GLY A 16 10.51 -8.44 -10.36
C GLY A 16 9.67 -7.49 -11.21
N MET A 17 8.70 -6.80 -10.63
CA MET A 17 7.89 -5.78 -11.31
C MET A 17 8.58 -4.42 -11.40
N GLU A 18 9.70 -4.22 -10.68
CA GLU A 18 10.49 -2.99 -10.74
C GLU A 18 10.98 -2.73 -12.17
N ASP A 19 10.65 -1.56 -12.71
CA ASP A 19 11.11 -1.08 -14.01
C ASP A 19 11.45 0.42 -13.90
N PRO A 20 12.38 0.98 -14.70
CA PRO A 20 12.70 2.41 -14.67
C PRO A 20 11.48 3.34 -14.83
N THR A 21 10.42 2.88 -15.49
CA THR A 21 9.15 3.62 -15.66
C THR A 21 8.08 3.24 -14.62
N ASN A 22 8.35 2.24 -13.77
CA ASN A 22 7.42 1.70 -12.79
C ASN A 22 8.14 1.25 -11.50
N LEU A 23 8.68 2.22 -10.75
CA LEU A 23 9.31 1.97 -9.46
C LEU A 23 8.28 1.54 -8.39
N MET A 24 8.52 0.42 -7.72
CA MET A 24 7.69 -0.24 -6.71
C MET A 24 7.91 0.37 -5.32
N MET A 25 7.54 1.65 -5.21
CA MET A 25 7.86 2.52 -4.10
C MET A 25 6.64 2.90 -3.27
N VAL A 26 6.65 2.51 -2.01
CA VAL A 26 5.73 3.05 -1.00
C VAL A 26 6.36 4.32 -0.41
N SER A 27 5.64 5.43 -0.51
CA SER A 27 6.07 6.74 -0.01
C SER A 27 5.18 7.22 1.13
N GLY A 28 5.77 7.66 2.22
CA GLY A 28 5.10 8.33 3.33
C GLY A 28 5.57 9.78 3.45
N ILE A 29 4.65 10.72 3.65
CA ILE A 29 4.93 12.16 3.69
C ILE A 29 4.30 12.68 4.97
N LEU A 30 5.16 13.12 5.90
CA LEU A 30 4.76 13.67 7.19
C LEU A 30 5.13 15.16 7.18
N MET A 31 4.17 16.04 7.41
CA MET A 31 4.39 17.49 7.45
C MET A 31 4.32 18.00 8.89
N PHE A 32 5.16 18.99 9.20
CA PHE A 32 5.32 19.57 10.53
C PHE A 32 5.33 21.10 10.41
N ASP A 33 4.62 21.80 11.30
CA ASP A 33 4.64 23.27 11.36
C ASP A 33 5.99 23.80 11.87
N GLU A 34 6.74 22.97 12.60
CA GLU A 34 8.04 23.31 13.15
C GLU A 34 9.16 22.47 12.50
N PRO A 35 10.40 22.98 12.46
CA PRO A 35 11.56 22.20 12.02
C PRO A 35 11.80 20.99 12.93
N LEU A 36 11.91 19.81 12.34
CA LEU A 36 12.29 18.61 13.07
C LEU A 36 13.75 18.68 13.57
N ASP A 37 13.98 18.24 14.81
CA ASP A 37 15.32 18.00 15.33
C ASP A 37 15.95 16.79 14.60
N PHE A 38 16.99 17.06 13.82
CA PHE A 38 17.68 16.06 13.02
C PHE A 38 18.35 14.95 13.86
N GLU A 39 18.93 15.29 15.01
CA GLU A 39 19.56 14.30 15.89
C GLU A 39 18.51 13.43 16.57
N ARG A 40 17.34 14.00 16.91
CA ARG A 40 16.21 13.24 17.45
C ARG A 40 15.59 12.32 16.40
N LEU A 41 15.50 12.78 15.16
CA LEU A 41 15.08 11.97 14.02
C LEU A 41 16.04 10.79 13.82
N LYS A 42 17.34 11.06 13.77
CA LYS A 42 18.39 10.04 13.65
C LYS A 42 18.33 9.02 14.80
N ALA A 43 18.14 9.48 16.04
CA ALA A 43 17.97 8.61 17.20
C ALA A 43 16.70 7.75 17.09
N THR A 44 15.58 8.33 16.64
CA THR A 44 14.32 7.61 16.39
C THR A 44 14.54 6.47 15.40
N LEU A 45 15.17 6.74 14.26
CA LEU A 45 15.46 5.70 13.27
C LEU A 45 16.41 4.64 13.84
N ASN A 46 17.48 5.06 14.51
CA ASN A 46 18.48 4.15 15.05
C ASN A 46 17.92 3.20 16.12
N TYR A 47 17.11 3.72 17.05
CA TYR A 47 16.63 2.97 18.21
C TYR A 47 15.24 2.36 18.05
N ARG A 48 14.44 2.79 17.06
CA ARG A 48 13.10 2.22 16.78
C ARG A 48 13.06 1.46 15.46
N LEU A 49 13.41 2.12 14.34
CA LEU A 49 13.34 1.50 13.00
C LEU A 49 14.35 0.36 12.84
N LEU A 50 15.60 0.55 13.24
CA LEU A 50 16.62 -0.48 13.04
C LEU A 50 16.42 -1.70 13.95
N ASN A 51 15.46 -1.72 14.87
CA ASN A 51 15.11 -2.96 15.57
C ASN A 51 14.55 -4.03 14.63
N TYR A 52 13.90 -3.59 13.56
CA TYR A 52 13.48 -4.45 12.48
C TYR A 52 14.71 -4.82 11.65
N SER A 53 15.20 -6.06 11.79
CA SER A 53 16.39 -6.53 11.06
C SER A 53 16.30 -6.30 9.55
N ARG A 54 15.08 -6.31 9.00
CA ARG A 54 14.83 -6.07 7.58
C ARG A 54 15.38 -4.73 7.09
N PHE A 55 15.43 -3.69 7.93
CA PHE A 55 15.94 -2.37 7.54
C PHE A 55 17.48 -2.29 7.54
N ARG A 56 18.17 -3.35 7.97
CA ARG A 56 19.63 -3.52 7.81
C ARG A 56 19.98 -4.56 6.75
N GLN A 57 19.00 -4.99 5.96
CA GLN A 57 19.17 -6.05 4.97
C GLN A 57 19.00 -5.50 3.57
N ARG A 58 19.91 -5.90 2.69
CA ARG A 58 19.83 -5.68 1.24
C ARG A 58 19.34 -6.95 0.55
N VAL A 59 18.83 -6.77 -0.67
CA VAL A 59 18.43 -7.90 -1.51
C VAL A 59 19.63 -8.38 -2.33
N VAL A 60 19.84 -9.69 -2.37
CA VAL A 60 20.84 -10.34 -3.21
C VAL A 60 20.15 -11.40 -4.05
N THR A 61 20.28 -11.29 -5.37
CA THR A 61 19.86 -12.31 -6.31
C THR A 61 20.98 -13.33 -6.50
N GLY A 62 20.63 -14.62 -6.54
CA GLY A 62 21.61 -15.68 -6.80
C GLY A 62 22.12 -15.61 -8.24
N ARG A 63 23.32 -16.11 -8.50
CA ARG A 63 23.83 -16.23 -9.88
C ARG A 63 23.04 -17.31 -10.63
N GLY A 64 22.51 -16.98 -11.82
CA GLY A 64 21.80 -17.89 -12.72
C GLY A 64 20.26 -17.76 -12.68
N PRO A 65 19.55 -18.35 -13.66
CA PRO A 65 18.11 -18.15 -13.90
C PRO A 65 17.17 -18.69 -12.81
N LEU A 66 17.69 -19.44 -11.83
CA LEU A 66 16.92 -19.99 -10.70
C LEU A 66 17.31 -19.33 -9.36
N GLY A 67 18.18 -18.33 -9.39
CA GLY A 67 18.72 -17.66 -8.21
C GLY A 67 17.70 -16.80 -7.49
N LYS A 68 16.86 -17.40 -6.64
CA LYS A 68 15.81 -16.67 -5.91
C LYS A 68 16.39 -15.52 -5.07
N PRO A 69 15.75 -14.34 -5.08
CA PRO A 69 16.22 -13.21 -4.28
C PRO A 69 16.16 -13.55 -2.78
N ARG A 70 17.17 -13.10 -2.05
CA ARG A 70 17.30 -13.27 -0.60
C ARG A 70 17.61 -11.96 0.07
N TRP A 71 17.06 -11.77 1.26
CA TRP A 71 17.52 -10.75 2.19
C TRP A 71 18.80 -11.21 2.85
N VAL A 72 19.79 -10.34 2.88
CA VAL A 72 21.09 -10.56 3.52
C VAL A 72 21.45 -9.33 4.33
N ASP A 73 21.93 -9.51 5.57
CA ASP A 73 22.44 -8.38 6.37
C ASP A 73 23.52 -7.64 5.58
N ASP A 74 23.39 -6.32 5.49
CA ASP A 74 24.39 -5.46 4.85
C ASP A 74 25.58 -5.27 5.81
N PRO A 75 26.78 -5.81 5.48
CA PRO A 75 27.95 -5.69 6.36
C PRO A 75 28.47 -4.25 6.45
N THR A 76 28.09 -3.40 5.51
CA THR A 76 28.52 -2.00 5.39
C THR A 76 27.38 -1.03 5.68
N PHE A 77 26.33 -1.48 6.38
CA PHE A 77 25.17 -0.65 6.70
C PHE A 77 25.59 0.63 7.43
N ASP A 78 25.17 1.77 6.88
CA ASP A 78 25.34 3.09 7.48
C ASP A 78 24.02 3.88 7.35
N LEU A 79 23.45 4.31 8.48
CA LEU A 79 22.23 5.11 8.52
C LEU A 79 22.37 6.43 7.74
N SER A 80 23.57 7.01 7.66
CA SER A 80 23.80 8.26 6.93
C SER A 80 23.56 8.13 5.42
N ALA A 81 23.69 6.92 4.87
CA ALA A 81 23.39 6.62 3.47
C ALA A 81 21.88 6.51 3.18
N HIS A 82 21.04 6.50 4.22
CA HIS A 82 19.59 6.36 4.15
C HIS A 82 18.81 7.55 4.71
N LEU A 83 19.45 8.46 5.45
CA LEU A 83 18.83 9.66 6.02
C LEU A 83 19.47 10.91 5.40
N HIS A 84 18.72 11.60 4.55
CA HIS A 84 19.16 12.77 3.81
C HIS A 84 18.49 14.05 4.32
N ARG A 85 19.17 15.18 4.18
CA ARG A 85 18.62 16.53 4.43
C ARG A 85 18.60 17.31 3.13
N ILE A 86 17.49 17.96 2.84
CA ILE A 86 17.31 18.80 1.65
C ILE A 86 16.67 20.10 2.12
N ALA A 87 17.30 21.24 1.85
CA ALA A 87 16.66 22.53 2.08
C ALA A 87 15.81 22.89 0.85
N LEU A 88 14.52 23.16 1.05
CA LEU A 88 13.67 23.65 -0.04
C LEU A 88 14.09 25.07 -0.42
N PRO A 89 14.09 25.42 -1.72
CA PRO A 89 14.31 26.78 -2.17
C PRO A 89 13.16 27.69 -1.73
N GLU A 90 13.41 29.00 -1.59
CA GLU A 90 12.36 29.99 -1.37
C GLU A 90 11.34 30.00 -2.53
N PRO A 91 10.03 30.20 -2.25
CA PRO A 91 9.42 30.48 -0.95
C PRO A 91 9.16 29.26 -0.05
N GLY A 92 9.54 28.03 -0.46
CA GLY A 92 9.30 26.83 0.34
C GLY A 92 7.82 26.46 0.46
N ASP A 93 7.06 26.64 -0.62
CA ASP A 93 5.61 26.44 -0.66
C ASP A 93 5.21 25.04 -1.16
N CYS A 94 3.89 24.80 -1.27
CA CYS A 94 3.34 23.52 -1.71
C CYS A 94 3.73 23.16 -3.14
N ALA A 95 3.92 24.15 -4.03
CA ALA A 95 4.31 23.89 -5.41
C ALA A 95 5.74 23.37 -5.50
N ILE A 96 6.67 24.03 -4.78
CA ILE A 96 8.06 23.58 -4.66
C ILE A 96 8.15 22.20 -4.00
N LEU A 97 7.34 21.97 -2.97
CA LEU A 97 7.28 20.67 -2.32
C LEU A 97 6.77 19.57 -3.27
N GLN A 98 5.72 19.84 -4.05
CA GLN A 98 5.20 18.90 -5.06
C GLN A 98 6.25 18.58 -6.13
N GLU A 99 7.01 19.58 -6.59
CA GLU A 99 8.10 19.38 -7.55
C GLU A 99 9.23 18.54 -6.94
N THR A 100 9.72 18.90 -5.75
CA THR A 100 10.78 18.17 -5.05
C THR A 100 10.39 16.71 -4.80
N ILE A 101 9.15 16.49 -4.35
CA ILE A 101 8.62 15.14 -4.13
C ILE A 101 8.49 14.39 -5.46
N SER A 102 8.07 15.06 -6.54
CA SER A 102 7.99 14.46 -7.88
C SER A 102 9.34 13.90 -8.33
N ASP A 103 10.43 14.63 -8.09
CA ASP A 103 11.79 14.18 -8.41
C ASP A 103 12.20 13.00 -7.54
N LEU A 104 11.90 13.04 -6.24
CA LEU A 104 12.18 11.94 -5.31
C LEU A 104 11.46 10.64 -5.71
N VAL A 105 10.17 10.70 -6.06
CA VAL A 105 9.40 9.50 -6.47
C VAL A 105 9.75 9.01 -7.87
N SER A 106 10.39 9.84 -8.70
CA SER A 106 10.94 9.48 -10.01
C SER A 106 12.32 8.83 -9.93
N THR A 107 13.00 8.94 -8.78
CA THR A 107 14.36 8.42 -8.59
C THR A 107 14.31 6.97 -8.07
N PRO A 108 15.02 6.01 -8.67
CA PRO A 108 15.11 4.64 -8.15
C PRO A 108 15.90 4.58 -6.84
N LEU A 109 15.70 3.50 -6.07
CA LEU A 109 16.58 3.18 -4.95
C LEU A 109 17.84 2.44 -5.42
N ASP A 110 18.91 2.53 -4.64
CA ASP A 110 20.15 1.79 -4.87
C ASP A 110 20.03 0.35 -4.35
N PHE A 111 19.93 -0.62 -5.26
CA PHE A 111 19.77 -2.04 -4.93
C PHE A 111 21.01 -2.68 -4.28
N SER A 112 22.14 -1.96 -4.21
CA SER A 112 23.30 -2.42 -3.43
C SER A 112 23.11 -2.24 -1.93
N LYS A 113 22.08 -1.51 -1.49
CA LYS A 113 21.81 -1.15 -0.09
C LYS A 113 20.42 -1.65 0.37
N PRO A 114 20.09 -1.57 1.67
CA PRO A 114 18.71 -1.74 2.11
C PRO A 114 17.76 -0.80 1.38
N LEU A 115 16.63 -1.34 0.92
CA LEU A 115 15.74 -0.65 -0.03
C LEU A 115 14.78 0.34 0.66
N TRP A 116 15.33 1.33 1.36
CA TRP A 116 14.58 2.43 1.97
C TRP A 116 15.42 3.69 2.14
N GLN A 117 14.79 4.85 2.21
CA GLN A 117 15.39 6.15 2.50
C GLN A 117 14.41 7.05 3.27
N PHE A 118 14.93 7.98 4.05
CA PHE A 118 14.21 9.13 4.62
C PHE A 118 14.88 10.41 4.13
N HIS A 119 14.07 11.37 3.73
CA HIS A 119 14.50 12.70 3.32
C HIS A 119 13.80 13.73 4.22
N LEU A 120 14.57 14.45 5.03
CA LEU A 120 14.09 15.61 5.77
C LEU A 120 14.19 16.83 4.86
N LEU A 121 13.05 17.32 4.41
CA LEU A 121 12.91 18.55 3.64
C LEU A 121 12.71 19.71 4.62
N GLU A 122 13.65 20.64 4.65
CA GLU A 122 13.64 21.81 5.53
C GLU A 122 13.04 23.03 4.82
N ASN A 123 12.61 24.03 5.58
CA ASN A 123 12.08 25.31 5.10
C ASN A 123 10.73 25.22 4.38
N PHE A 124 9.88 24.23 4.69
CA PHE A 124 8.51 24.19 4.17
C PHE A 124 7.59 25.03 5.05
N ASN A 125 7.15 26.20 4.57
CA ASN A 125 6.31 27.14 5.33
C ASN A 125 6.83 27.45 6.76
N GLY A 126 8.15 27.50 6.95
CA GLY A 126 8.80 27.69 8.27
C GLY A 126 8.98 26.41 9.11
N GLY A 127 8.35 25.31 8.70
CA GLY A 127 8.49 23.99 9.29
C GLY A 127 9.33 23.03 8.44
N SER A 128 8.95 21.75 8.44
CA SER A 128 9.66 20.70 7.70
C SER A 128 8.75 19.57 7.22
N VAL A 129 9.24 18.75 6.29
CA VAL A 129 8.55 17.58 5.76
C VAL A 129 9.48 16.38 5.78
N LEU A 130 9.03 15.27 6.38
CA LEU A 130 9.75 14.00 6.33
C LEU A 130 9.15 13.11 5.24
N VAL A 131 9.94 12.80 4.22
CA VAL A 131 9.58 11.88 3.13
C VAL A 131 10.26 10.54 3.35
N ALA A 132 9.48 9.52 3.69
CA ALA A 132 9.92 8.14 3.75
C ALA A 132 9.67 7.44 2.42
N ARG A 133 10.69 6.78 1.87
CA ARG A 133 10.66 6.05 0.60
C ARG A 133 11.06 4.61 0.85
N LEU A 134 10.17 3.66 0.64
CA LEU A 134 10.36 2.25 1.00
C LEU A 134 9.96 1.34 -0.16
N HIS A 135 10.79 0.37 -0.50
CA HIS A 135 10.46 -0.56 -1.58
C HIS A 135 9.39 -1.58 -1.15
N HIS A 136 8.45 -1.87 -2.04
CA HIS A 136 7.27 -2.72 -1.78
C HIS A 136 7.61 -4.20 -1.48
N ALA A 137 8.83 -4.63 -1.85
CA ALA A 137 9.37 -5.94 -1.47
C ALA A 137 9.58 -6.08 0.06
N ILE A 138 9.75 -4.98 0.81
CA ILE A 138 9.93 -5.03 2.27
C ILE A 138 8.64 -5.51 2.95
N ALA A 139 7.52 -4.89 2.61
CA ALA A 139 6.17 -5.24 3.03
C ALA A 139 5.12 -4.46 2.21
N ASP A 140 3.84 -4.82 2.37
CA ASP A 140 2.77 -4.03 1.76
C ASP A 140 2.60 -2.64 2.38
N GLY A 141 1.91 -1.74 1.67
CA GLY A 141 1.71 -0.36 2.11
C GLY A 141 1.09 -0.21 3.50
N ILE A 142 0.18 -1.10 3.90
CA ILE A 142 -0.42 -1.08 5.26
C ILE A 142 0.62 -1.45 6.31
N ALA A 143 1.39 -2.52 6.09
CA ALA A 143 2.44 -2.93 7.01
C ALA A 143 3.55 -1.87 7.11
N LEU A 144 3.94 -1.23 6.01
CA LEU A 144 4.94 -0.16 6.01
C LEU A 144 4.43 1.11 6.70
N MET A 145 3.16 1.48 6.47
CA MET A 145 2.51 2.56 7.21
C MET A 145 2.51 2.26 8.71
N HIS A 146 2.17 1.04 9.12
CA HIS A 146 2.21 0.66 10.53
C HIS A 146 3.61 0.75 11.13
N VAL A 147 4.65 0.37 10.38
CA VAL A 147 6.04 0.55 10.83
C VAL A 147 6.35 2.03 11.00
N LEU A 148 6.00 2.88 10.02
CA LEU A 148 6.25 4.32 10.11
C LEU A 148 5.53 4.96 11.31
N LEU A 149 4.26 4.60 11.53
CA LEU A 149 3.48 5.08 12.66
C LEU A 149 3.97 4.53 14.01
N SER A 150 4.55 3.33 14.05
CA SER A 150 5.11 2.79 15.30
C SER A 150 6.37 3.54 15.75
N LEU A 151 7.03 4.27 14.85
CA LEU A 151 8.17 5.14 15.20
C LEU A 151 7.72 6.40 15.94
N ALA A 152 6.45 6.80 15.83
CA ALA A 152 5.92 8.00 16.45
C ALA A 152 5.53 7.78 17.92
N ASP A 153 5.53 8.87 18.68
CA ASP A 153 5.05 8.95 20.05
C ASP A 153 3.60 9.43 20.11
N GLU A 154 2.92 9.12 21.21
CA GLU A 154 1.55 9.56 21.49
C GLU A 154 1.53 10.87 22.32
N GLU A 155 2.69 11.31 22.81
CA GLU A 155 2.86 12.48 23.68
C GLU A 155 3.96 13.42 23.13
N PRO A 156 3.81 14.75 23.25
CA PRO A 156 4.74 15.75 22.70
C PRO A 156 6.15 15.65 23.32
N ASP A 157 6.22 15.48 24.63
CA ASP A 157 7.47 15.45 25.39
C ASP A 157 7.94 14.02 25.70
N ALA A 158 7.64 13.08 24.80
CA ALA A 158 8.11 11.71 24.95
C ALA A 158 9.64 11.69 25.16
N PRO A 159 10.17 10.80 26.01
CA PRO A 159 11.61 10.72 26.26
C PRO A 159 12.40 10.55 24.96
N TRP A 160 13.64 11.02 24.96
CA TRP A 160 14.53 10.82 23.82
C TRP A 160 14.65 9.33 23.48
N PRO A 161 14.64 8.95 22.18
CA PRO A 161 14.81 7.57 21.77
C PRO A 161 16.10 6.95 22.35
N SER A 162 15.95 5.81 23.01
CA SER A 162 17.00 5.17 23.80
C SER A 162 17.16 3.69 23.42
N PRO A 163 18.28 3.04 23.79
CA PRO A 163 18.45 1.60 23.62
C PRO A 163 17.34 0.75 24.27
N ASP A 164 16.67 1.26 25.31
CA ASP A 164 15.57 0.56 25.96
C ASP A 164 14.26 0.62 25.17
N ASP A 165 14.12 1.57 24.24
CA ASP A 165 12.98 1.59 23.32
C ASP A 165 12.98 0.37 22.41
N ALA A 166 14.16 -0.18 22.08
CA ALA A 166 14.25 -1.47 21.40
C ALA A 166 13.60 -2.63 22.17
N LYS A 167 13.62 -2.56 23.50
CA LYS A 167 12.96 -3.54 24.39
C LYS A 167 11.47 -3.20 24.56
N ARG A 168 11.11 -1.91 24.57
CA ARG A 168 9.71 -1.45 24.65
C ARG A 168 8.93 -1.75 23.38
N GLU A 169 9.49 -1.51 22.19
CA GLU A 169 8.93 -1.85 20.87
C GLU A 169 8.57 -3.33 20.76
N ARG A 170 9.49 -4.22 21.16
CA ARG A 170 9.24 -5.67 21.27
C ARG A 170 8.05 -6.01 22.17
N ARG A 171 7.77 -5.18 23.20
CA ARG A 171 6.63 -5.32 24.13
C ARG A 171 5.37 -4.58 23.66
N ARG A 172 5.49 -3.44 22.98
CA ARG A 172 4.40 -2.59 22.44
C ARG A 172 3.76 -3.24 21.23
N GLY A 173 4.58 -3.88 20.40
CA GLY A 173 4.15 -4.90 19.45
C GLY A 173 3.39 -6.07 20.11
N GLY A 174 3.35 -6.20 21.45
CA GLY A 174 2.47 -7.11 22.17
C GLY A 174 1.25 -6.45 22.85
N ARG A 175 1.26 -5.14 23.12
CA ARG A 175 0.15 -4.41 23.79
C ARG A 175 -0.85 -3.77 22.83
N LEU A 176 -0.41 -3.24 21.68
CA LEU A 176 -1.29 -2.85 20.59
C LEU A 176 -2.15 -4.05 20.14
N PHE A 177 -1.55 -5.23 20.21
CA PHE A 177 -2.20 -6.53 20.07
C PHE A 177 -3.24 -6.86 21.14
N THR A 178 -3.08 -6.36 22.36
CA THR A 178 -4.00 -6.64 23.48
C THR A 178 -5.26 -5.77 23.36
N MET A 179 -5.14 -4.50 22.98
CA MET A 179 -6.30 -3.63 22.69
C MET A 179 -7.12 -4.12 21.48
N LEU A 180 -6.45 -4.60 20.42
CA LEU A 180 -7.13 -5.27 19.31
C LEU A 180 -7.79 -6.59 19.72
N ARG A 181 -7.26 -7.25 20.76
CA ARG A 181 -7.88 -8.43 21.36
C ARG A 181 -9.11 -8.09 22.20
N SER A 182 -9.15 -6.92 22.85
CA SER A 182 -10.30 -6.47 23.66
C SER A 182 -11.50 -6.06 22.80
N ALA A 183 -11.27 -5.56 21.58
CA ALA A 183 -12.33 -5.41 20.58
C ALA A 183 -12.80 -6.76 19.99
N ALA A 184 -11.93 -7.78 20.03
CA ALA A 184 -12.22 -9.14 19.58
C ALA A 184 -12.70 -10.10 20.70
N SER A 185 -12.66 -9.68 21.97
CA SER A 185 -13.07 -10.52 23.11
C SER A 185 -14.59 -10.53 23.35
N MET A 186 -15.38 -9.88 22.50
CA MET A 186 -16.84 -10.04 22.44
C MET A 186 -17.31 -11.10 21.44
N THR A 187 -16.42 -11.95 20.91
CA THR A 187 -16.82 -13.15 20.16
C THR A 187 -15.95 -14.33 20.55
N GLY A 188 -16.11 -14.75 21.80
CA GLY A 188 -15.62 -16.05 22.26
C GLY A 188 -16.45 -17.16 21.65
N LYS A 189 -15.97 -17.74 20.54
CA LYS A 189 -16.11 -19.19 20.23
C LYS A 189 -15.09 -19.61 19.16
N THR A 190 -14.13 -20.35 19.67
CA THR A 190 -12.97 -21.06 19.10
C THR A 190 -13.09 -21.59 17.68
N ILE A 191 -12.09 -21.34 16.83
CA ILE A 191 -11.73 -22.26 15.74
C ILE A 191 -10.22 -22.51 15.74
N ARG A 192 -9.83 -23.71 16.20
CA ARG A 192 -8.50 -24.30 15.98
C ARG A 192 -8.36 -24.65 14.49
N VAL A 193 -7.52 -23.91 13.75
CA VAL A 193 -7.13 -24.28 12.39
C VAL A 193 -5.62 -24.54 12.35
N THR A 194 -5.23 -25.71 12.86
CA THR A 194 -3.91 -26.28 12.57
C THR A 194 -3.96 -27.80 12.34
N GLY A 195 -5.12 -28.46 12.48
CA GLY A 195 -5.29 -29.90 12.21
C GLY A 195 -6.22 -30.25 11.03
N LYS A 196 -6.81 -29.26 10.35
CA LYS A 196 -7.90 -29.51 9.38
C LYS A 196 -7.46 -29.90 7.96
N LEU A 197 -6.27 -29.50 7.50
CA LEU A 197 -5.86 -29.77 6.11
C LEU A 197 -5.56 -31.25 5.82
N VAL A 198 -5.22 -32.04 6.84
CA VAL A 198 -4.96 -33.48 6.68
C VAL A 198 -6.25 -34.31 6.88
N HIS A 199 -7.22 -33.78 7.64
CA HIS A 199 -8.51 -34.45 7.86
C HIS A 199 -9.53 -34.14 6.77
N GLU A 200 -9.49 -32.94 6.16
CA GLU A 200 -10.41 -32.53 5.09
C GLU A 200 -10.24 -33.34 3.80
N GLY A 201 -9.03 -33.83 3.52
CA GLY A 201 -8.75 -34.73 2.39
C GLY A 201 -9.35 -36.13 2.56
N MET A 202 -9.55 -36.60 3.80
CA MET A 202 -10.19 -37.89 4.07
C MET A 202 -11.72 -37.76 4.13
N THR A 203 -12.26 -36.69 4.72
CA THR A 203 -13.72 -36.46 4.79
C THR A 203 -14.37 -36.11 3.44
N ALA A 204 -13.60 -35.63 2.47
CA ALA A 204 -14.11 -35.36 1.11
C ALA A 204 -14.47 -36.65 0.35
N TRP A 205 -13.89 -37.81 0.74
CA TRP A 205 -14.23 -39.10 0.16
C TRP A 205 -15.51 -39.70 0.77
N GLU A 206 -15.82 -39.36 2.02
CA GLU A 206 -16.96 -39.89 2.78
C GLU A 206 -18.22 -39.01 2.70
N ASN A 207 -18.12 -37.77 2.22
CA ASN A 207 -19.24 -36.82 2.26
C ASN A 207 -19.48 -36.09 0.91
N PRO A 208 -20.38 -36.64 0.05
CA PRO A 208 -20.65 -36.11 -1.29
C PRO A 208 -21.11 -34.65 -1.32
N GLU A 209 -21.82 -34.20 -0.28
CA GLU A 209 -22.30 -32.80 -0.17
C GLU A 209 -21.17 -31.82 0.16
N TYR A 210 -20.14 -32.27 0.90
CA TYR A 210 -18.95 -31.46 1.15
C TYR A 210 -18.08 -31.34 -0.12
N ALA A 211 -17.96 -32.43 -0.89
CA ALA A 211 -17.26 -32.43 -2.18
C ALA A 211 -17.94 -31.52 -3.22
N LYS A 212 -19.28 -31.53 -3.32
CA LYS A 212 -20.04 -30.59 -4.16
C LYS A 212 -19.81 -29.14 -3.74
N LYS A 213 -19.73 -28.85 -2.44
CA LYS A 213 -19.47 -27.50 -1.92
C LYS A 213 -18.05 -27.02 -2.27
N LEU A 214 -17.05 -27.90 -2.18
CA LEU A 214 -15.67 -27.63 -2.61
C LEU A 214 -15.57 -27.44 -4.13
N LEU A 215 -16.27 -28.25 -4.93
CA LEU A 215 -16.33 -28.13 -6.38
C LEU A 215 -17.05 -26.84 -6.83
N ALA A 216 -18.15 -26.46 -6.16
CA ALA A 216 -18.85 -25.21 -6.43
C ALA A 216 -17.98 -24.00 -6.08
N GLN A 217 -17.22 -24.06 -4.98
CA GLN A 217 -16.24 -23.03 -4.62
C GLN A 217 -15.06 -22.98 -5.60
N GLY A 218 -14.56 -24.13 -6.07
CA GLY A 218 -13.50 -24.22 -7.09
C GLY A 218 -13.94 -23.73 -8.48
N GLY A 219 -15.18 -24.03 -8.88
CA GLY A 219 -15.79 -23.56 -10.12
C GLY A 219 -15.94 -22.03 -10.17
N ASN A 220 -16.31 -21.41 -9.03
CA ASN A 220 -16.38 -19.96 -8.90
C ASN A 220 -15.01 -19.28 -9.05
N VAL A 221 -13.94 -19.92 -8.58
CA VAL A 221 -12.56 -19.42 -8.73
C VAL A 221 -12.10 -19.50 -10.18
N ALA A 222 -12.28 -20.66 -10.85
CA ALA A 222 -11.90 -20.83 -12.25
C ALA A 222 -12.68 -19.90 -13.19
N ALA A 223 -13.99 -19.75 -12.96
CA ALA A 223 -14.82 -18.81 -13.71
C ALA A 223 -14.40 -17.35 -13.50
N SER A 224 -14.03 -16.97 -12.27
CA SER A 224 -13.55 -15.60 -11.98
C SER A 224 -12.20 -15.32 -12.63
N LEU A 225 -11.28 -16.29 -12.63
CA LEU A 225 -10.00 -16.18 -13.33
C LEU A 225 -10.21 -16.09 -14.85
N GLY A 226 -11.08 -16.93 -15.42
CA GLY A 226 -11.46 -16.87 -16.83
C GLY A 226 -12.07 -15.52 -17.21
N ARG A 227 -12.99 -14.99 -16.39
CA ARG A 227 -13.57 -13.65 -16.59
C ARG A 227 -12.53 -12.54 -16.52
N LEU A 228 -11.52 -12.65 -15.66
CA LEU A 228 -10.45 -11.67 -15.55
C LEU A 228 -9.52 -11.70 -16.79
N LEU A 229 -9.14 -12.90 -17.23
CA LEU A 229 -8.25 -13.10 -18.39
C LEU A 229 -8.93 -12.68 -19.70
N LEU A 230 -10.17 -13.08 -19.91
CA LEU A 230 -10.96 -12.79 -21.12
C LEU A 230 -11.55 -11.37 -21.14
N ARG A 231 -11.38 -10.59 -20.07
CA ARG A 231 -11.89 -9.23 -19.99
C ARG A 231 -11.22 -8.34 -21.06
N PRO A 232 -11.95 -7.51 -21.83
CA PRO A 232 -11.31 -6.62 -22.79
C PRO A 232 -10.43 -5.58 -22.08
N PRO A 233 -9.37 -5.07 -22.74
CA PRO A 233 -8.56 -3.96 -22.24
C PRO A 233 -9.41 -2.73 -21.89
N ASP A 234 -8.90 -1.89 -21.00
CA ASP A 234 -9.58 -0.63 -20.66
C ASP A 234 -9.60 0.34 -21.85
N PRO A 235 -10.58 1.25 -21.94
CA PRO A 235 -10.62 2.24 -23.00
C PRO A 235 -9.32 3.05 -23.07
N LYS A 236 -8.87 3.35 -24.29
CA LYS A 236 -7.73 4.24 -24.50
C LYS A 236 -8.18 5.68 -24.24
N THR A 237 -7.60 6.29 -23.22
CA THR A 237 -7.79 7.71 -22.81
C THR A 237 -6.40 8.31 -22.56
N ALA A 238 -6.30 9.60 -22.22
CA ALA A 238 -5.03 10.21 -21.80
C ALA A 238 -4.35 9.50 -20.62
N PHE A 239 -5.09 8.70 -19.84
CA PHE A 239 -4.52 7.91 -18.74
C PHE A 239 -3.91 6.57 -19.19
N LYS A 240 -4.04 6.19 -20.46
CA LYS A 240 -3.45 4.97 -21.04
C LYS A 240 -2.44 5.35 -22.13
N GLY A 241 -1.17 5.17 -21.82
CA GLY A 241 -0.06 5.42 -22.74
C GLY A 241 1.20 4.66 -22.34
N LYS A 242 2.30 4.91 -23.06
CA LYS A 242 3.63 4.46 -22.61
C LYS A 242 4.01 5.26 -21.36
N LEU A 243 4.49 4.57 -20.34
CA LEU A 243 4.97 5.22 -19.12
C LEU A 243 6.31 5.92 -19.39
N GLY A 244 6.50 7.06 -18.73
CA GLY A 244 7.78 7.77 -18.67
C GLY A 244 8.44 7.58 -17.32
N VAL A 245 9.73 7.90 -17.22
CA VAL A 245 10.48 7.86 -15.97
C VAL A 245 10.12 9.02 -15.02
N ALA A 246 9.71 10.16 -15.58
CA ALA A 246 9.28 11.31 -14.81
C ALA A 246 7.86 11.11 -14.28
N LYS A 247 7.72 11.10 -12.96
CA LYS A 247 6.45 11.04 -12.23
C LYS A 247 6.10 12.43 -11.71
N ARG A 248 4.81 12.65 -11.46
CA ARG A 248 4.30 13.88 -10.83
C ARG A 248 3.49 13.51 -9.59
N ALA A 249 3.87 14.08 -8.46
CA ALA A 249 3.14 14.00 -7.22
C ALA A 249 2.30 15.27 -7.05
N ALA A 250 1.00 15.09 -6.78
CA ALA A 250 0.08 16.18 -6.53
C ALA A 250 -0.98 15.74 -5.52
N TRP A 251 -1.44 16.69 -4.71
CA TRP A 251 -2.53 16.48 -3.76
C TRP A 251 -3.40 17.73 -3.66
N SER A 252 -4.64 17.57 -3.22
CA SER A 252 -5.54 18.68 -2.94
C SER A 252 -5.30 19.22 -1.54
N ASN A 253 -5.94 20.34 -1.22
CA ASN A 253 -6.14 20.74 0.17
C ASN A 253 -6.91 19.65 0.94
N ALA A 254 -6.71 19.63 2.27
CA ALA A 254 -7.41 18.71 3.15
C ALA A 254 -8.93 18.90 3.05
N VAL A 255 -9.65 17.78 2.94
CA VAL A 255 -11.12 17.76 2.95
C VAL A 255 -11.59 17.25 4.31
N PRO A 256 -12.45 17.99 5.04
CA PRO A 256 -12.93 17.54 6.34
C PRO A 256 -13.64 16.19 6.25
N LEU A 257 -13.14 15.21 7.02
CA LEU A 257 -13.74 13.87 7.04
C LEU A 257 -15.19 13.88 7.54
N ALA A 258 -15.56 14.87 8.36
CA ALA A 258 -16.93 15.07 8.83
C ALA A 258 -17.90 15.30 7.67
N ASP A 259 -17.51 16.12 6.70
CA ASP A 259 -18.32 16.44 5.52
C ASP A 259 -18.49 15.21 4.63
N VAL A 260 -17.38 14.48 4.40
CA VAL A 260 -17.41 13.23 3.63
C VAL A 260 -18.35 12.19 4.28
N LYS A 261 -18.29 12.06 5.61
CA LYS A 261 -19.19 11.17 6.37
C LYS A 261 -20.65 11.64 6.32
N ALA A 262 -20.90 12.94 6.37
CA ALA A 262 -22.24 13.49 6.27
C ALA A 262 -22.87 13.18 4.89
N ILE A 263 -22.12 13.37 3.81
CA ILE A 263 -22.55 13.00 2.45
C ILE A 263 -22.85 11.50 2.39
N GLY A 264 -21.94 10.66 2.89
CA GLY A 264 -22.15 9.20 2.93
C GLY A 264 -23.44 8.83 3.66
N LYS A 265 -23.70 9.43 4.82
CA LYS A 265 -24.93 9.20 5.60
C LYS A 265 -26.20 9.57 4.83
N VAL A 266 -26.23 10.73 4.17
CA VAL A 266 -27.42 11.20 3.43
C VAL A 266 -27.68 10.38 2.17
N THR A 267 -26.61 9.88 1.52
CA THR A 267 -26.69 9.11 0.27
C THR A 267 -26.75 7.58 0.48
N GLY A 268 -26.67 7.12 1.73
CA GLY A 268 -26.53 5.69 2.06
C GLY A 268 -25.18 5.08 1.61
N GLY A 269 -24.20 5.91 1.28
CA GLY A 269 -22.85 5.53 0.86
C GLY A 269 -21.85 5.48 2.01
N THR A 270 -20.69 4.89 1.73
CA THR A 270 -19.52 4.90 2.61
C THR A 270 -18.59 6.06 2.28
N VAL A 271 -17.61 6.33 3.17
CA VAL A 271 -16.52 7.29 2.88
C VAL A 271 -15.82 6.98 1.56
N ASN A 272 -15.59 5.70 1.27
CA ASN A 272 -14.94 5.26 0.03
C ASN A 272 -15.78 5.59 -1.20
N ASP A 273 -17.10 5.40 -1.15
CA ASP A 273 -18.01 5.71 -2.26
C ASP A 273 -17.98 7.20 -2.59
N VAL A 274 -18.00 8.05 -1.56
CA VAL A 274 -17.94 9.52 -1.73
C VAL A 274 -16.59 9.96 -2.32
N LEU A 275 -15.47 9.49 -1.76
CA LEU A 275 -14.13 9.85 -2.23
C LEU A 275 -13.87 9.37 -3.66
N LEU A 276 -14.24 8.11 -3.98
CA LEU A 276 -14.10 7.58 -5.34
C LEU A 276 -14.99 8.33 -6.33
N THR A 277 -16.18 8.79 -5.92
CA THR A 277 -17.06 9.61 -6.76
C THR A 277 -16.44 10.97 -7.05
N ALA A 278 -15.85 11.61 -6.03
CA ALA A 278 -15.14 12.87 -6.18
C ALA A 278 -13.94 12.74 -7.13
N MET A 279 -13.12 11.70 -6.95
CA MET A 279 -12.00 11.39 -7.83
C MET A 279 -12.46 11.09 -9.26
N THR A 280 -13.53 10.31 -9.45
CA THR A 280 -14.11 10.05 -10.77
C THR A 280 -14.56 11.36 -11.45
N GLY A 281 -15.18 12.27 -10.70
CA GLY A 281 -15.55 13.60 -11.21
C GLY A 281 -14.34 14.46 -11.58
N ALA A 282 -13.25 14.39 -10.82
CA ALA A 282 -12.01 15.09 -11.13
C ALA A 282 -11.35 14.55 -12.42
N LEU A 283 -11.27 13.22 -12.55
CA LEU A 283 -10.74 12.56 -13.75
C LEU A 283 -11.59 12.89 -14.99
N ARG A 284 -12.92 12.93 -14.85
CA ARG A 284 -13.84 13.38 -15.91
C ARG A 284 -13.53 14.80 -16.37
N ARG A 285 -13.38 15.75 -15.42
CA ARG A 285 -13.05 17.15 -15.74
C ARG A 285 -11.68 17.27 -16.42
N TYR A 286 -10.70 16.50 -15.98
CA TYR A 286 -9.38 16.48 -16.61
C TYR A 286 -9.45 16.01 -18.07
N LEU A 287 -10.16 14.92 -18.36
CA LEU A 287 -10.34 14.43 -19.73
C LEU A 287 -11.04 15.45 -20.62
N ILE A 288 -12.08 16.14 -20.13
CA ILE A 288 -12.72 17.23 -20.88
C ILE A 288 -11.75 18.37 -21.14
N GLY A 289 -10.97 18.78 -20.13
CA GLY A 289 -9.96 19.82 -20.29
C GLY A 289 -8.87 19.45 -21.32
N ARG A 290 -8.68 18.15 -21.58
CA ARG A 290 -7.81 17.61 -22.63
C ARG A 290 -8.49 17.46 -23.99
N GLY A 291 -9.78 17.80 -24.10
CA GLY A 291 -10.57 17.68 -25.33
C GLY A 291 -11.09 16.28 -25.62
N GLU A 292 -11.09 15.37 -24.64
CA GLU A 292 -11.61 14.01 -24.84
C GLU A 292 -13.13 13.93 -24.67
N VAL A 293 -13.75 13.08 -25.49
CA VAL A 293 -15.17 12.74 -25.38
C VAL A 293 -15.35 11.74 -24.25
N VAL A 294 -16.08 12.14 -23.21
CA VAL A 294 -16.29 11.33 -22.01
C VAL A 294 -17.66 10.66 -21.95
N ASP A 295 -18.55 10.92 -22.90
CA ASP A 295 -19.91 10.36 -22.87
C ASP A 295 -19.88 8.84 -22.92
N ASN A 296 -20.63 8.20 -22.01
CA ASN A 296 -20.66 6.74 -21.80
C ASN A 296 -19.29 6.12 -21.43
N LEU A 297 -18.27 6.92 -21.14
CA LEU A 297 -16.95 6.42 -20.77
C LEU A 297 -16.98 5.77 -19.39
N ASN A 298 -16.41 4.58 -19.32
CA ASN A 298 -16.14 3.88 -18.06
C ASN A 298 -14.74 3.29 -18.14
N PHE A 299 -13.92 3.52 -17.12
CA PHE A 299 -12.63 2.83 -16.99
C PHE A 299 -12.49 2.23 -15.60
N ARG A 300 -11.61 1.25 -15.45
CA ARG A 300 -11.50 0.47 -14.22
C ARG A 300 -10.40 1.00 -13.32
N ALA A 301 -10.74 1.16 -12.05
CA ALA A 301 -9.78 1.32 -10.97
C ALA A 301 -9.52 -0.04 -10.33
N ALA A 302 -8.25 -0.42 -10.21
CA ALA A 302 -7.83 -1.50 -9.34
C ALA A 302 -7.89 -0.99 -7.89
N VAL A 303 -8.70 -1.62 -7.06
CA VAL A 303 -8.88 -1.27 -5.65
C VAL A 303 -8.35 -2.42 -4.79
N PRO A 304 -7.27 -2.22 -4.04
CA PRO A 304 -6.80 -3.21 -3.08
C PRO A 304 -7.84 -3.43 -1.98
N VAL A 305 -8.11 -4.69 -1.69
CA VAL A 305 -8.90 -5.10 -0.54
C VAL A 305 -8.04 -5.93 0.39
N ASN A 306 -8.09 -5.60 1.68
CA ASN A 306 -7.31 -6.30 2.68
C ASN A 306 -7.89 -7.71 2.89
N LEU A 307 -7.09 -8.73 2.58
CA LEU A 307 -7.48 -10.14 2.77
C LEU A 307 -7.11 -10.66 4.17
N ARG A 308 -6.38 -9.85 4.98
CA ARG A 308 -6.01 -10.26 6.34
C ARG A 308 -7.15 -9.98 7.32
N PRO A 309 -7.38 -10.91 8.27
CA PRO A 309 -7.91 -10.53 9.57
C PRO A 309 -6.97 -9.49 10.19
N ILE A 310 -7.52 -8.36 10.65
CA ILE A 310 -6.79 -7.22 11.24
C ILE A 310 -5.79 -7.67 12.35
N SER A 311 -6.07 -8.79 13.02
CA SER A 311 -5.24 -9.39 14.06
C SER A 311 -3.84 -9.88 13.61
N LYS A 312 -3.52 -9.92 12.31
CA LYS A 312 -2.19 -10.33 11.78
C LYS A 312 -1.43 -9.22 11.04
N ALA A 313 -1.84 -7.95 11.19
CA ALA A 313 -1.26 -6.81 10.46
C ALA A 313 0.17 -6.38 10.89
N TYR A 314 0.77 -7.06 11.87
CA TYR A 314 2.10 -6.74 12.43
C TYR A 314 3.27 -7.51 11.77
N LYS A 315 2.99 -8.50 10.91
CA LYS A 315 4.02 -9.24 10.18
C LYS A 315 4.30 -8.57 8.85
N LEU A 316 5.57 -8.22 8.61
CA LEU A 316 6.08 -7.77 7.32
C LEU A 316 5.81 -8.81 6.22
N GLY A 317 5.74 -8.35 4.98
CA GLY A 317 5.38 -9.12 3.78
C GLY A 317 4.03 -8.69 3.18
N ASN A 318 3.77 -9.06 1.93
CA ASN A 318 2.61 -8.61 1.15
C ASN A 318 1.39 -9.55 1.22
N GLN A 319 0.21 -9.07 1.63
CA GLN A 319 -1.05 -9.87 1.61
C GLN A 319 -2.32 -9.02 1.38
N PHE A 320 -2.63 -8.72 0.11
CA PHE A 320 -3.88 -8.06 -0.30
C PHE A 320 -4.43 -8.64 -1.61
N GLY A 321 -5.75 -8.52 -1.82
CA GLY A 321 -6.41 -8.85 -3.08
C GLY A 321 -6.74 -7.60 -3.88
N LEU A 322 -7.07 -7.73 -5.16
CA LEU A 322 -7.51 -6.60 -6.00
C LEU A 322 -8.92 -6.86 -6.51
N VAL A 323 -9.75 -5.82 -6.50
CA VAL A 323 -11.00 -5.76 -7.28
C VAL A 323 -10.89 -4.72 -8.39
N PHE A 324 -11.58 -4.93 -9.49
CA PHE A 324 -11.61 -3.97 -10.60
C PHE A 324 -12.95 -3.23 -10.60
N LEU A 325 -12.99 -2.04 -10.02
CA LEU A 325 -14.17 -1.18 -9.99
C LEU A 325 -14.28 -0.38 -11.29
N SER A 326 -15.38 -0.56 -12.02
CA SER A 326 -15.68 0.28 -13.18
C SER A 326 -16.16 1.66 -12.72
N LEU A 327 -15.40 2.71 -12.99
CA LEU A 327 -15.71 4.10 -12.64
C LEU A 327 -16.66 4.72 -13.69
N PRO A 328 -17.82 5.26 -13.29
CA PRO A 328 -18.79 5.87 -14.20
C PRO A 328 -18.39 7.30 -14.61
N VAL A 329 -17.34 7.41 -15.41
CA VAL A 329 -16.73 8.69 -15.82
C VAL A 329 -17.66 9.50 -16.71
N GLY A 330 -18.45 8.85 -17.56
CA GLY A 330 -19.38 9.53 -18.46
C GLY A 330 -20.56 10.21 -17.76
N ILE A 331 -20.90 9.79 -16.53
CA ILE A 331 -22.02 10.39 -15.79
C ILE A 331 -21.62 11.79 -15.32
N ALA A 332 -22.33 12.80 -15.82
CA ALA A 332 -22.08 14.21 -15.52
C ALA A 332 -22.56 14.58 -14.11
N ASP A 333 -23.81 14.23 -13.79
CA ASP A 333 -24.43 14.53 -12.50
C ASP A 333 -23.67 13.85 -11.35
N GLN A 334 -23.50 14.57 -10.25
CA GLN A 334 -22.65 14.12 -9.15
C GLN A 334 -23.34 13.05 -8.29
N LEU A 335 -24.65 13.16 -8.10
CA LEU A 335 -25.43 12.22 -7.29
C LEU A 335 -25.70 10.93 -8.07
N GLU A 336 -26.07 11.04 -9.35
CA GLU A 336 -26.22 9.87 -10.24
C GLU A 336 -24.90 9.08 -10.30
N ARG A 337 -23.77 9.77 -10.44
CA ARG A 337 -22.44 9.14 -10.45
C ARG A 337 -22.15 8.43 -9.13
N LEU A 338 -22.54 9.01 -7.99
CA LEU A 338 -22.38 8.40 -6.68
C LEU A 338 -23.20 7.11 -6.56
N PHE A 339 -24.49 7.17 -6.90
CA PHE A 339 -25.38 6.01 -6.79
C PHE A 339 -24.95 4.87 -7.70
N GLU A 340 -24.52 5.17 -8.93
CA GLU A 340 -24.02 4.15 -9.85
C GLU A 340 -22.70 3.56 -9.38
N LEU A 341 -21.77 4.38 -8.87
CA LEU A 341 -20.50 3.90 -8.32
C LEU A 341 -20.75 2.99 -7.10
N LYS A 342 -21.63 3.40 -6.20
CA LYS A 342 -22.05 2.60 -5.05
C LYS A 342 -22.64 1.26 -5.47
N ARG A 343 -23.57 1.26 -6.43
CA ARG A 343 -24.19 0.04 -6.97
C ARG A 343 -23.14 -0.94 -7.50
N ARG A 344 -22.12 -0.43 -8.21
CA ARG A 344 -21.00 -1.24 -8.73
C ARG A 344 -20.08 -1.75 -7.62
N MET A 345 -19.79 -0.92 -6.62
CA MET A 345 -18.96 -1.31 -5.47
C MET A 345 -19.65 -2.38 -4.62
N ASP A 346 -20.95 -2.24 -4.34
CA ASP A 346 -21.71 -3.23 -3.58
C ASP A 346 -21.76 -4.58 -4.29
N ALA A 347 -21.90 -4.60 -5.63
CA ALA A 347 -21.83 -5.83 -6.41
C ALA A 347 -20.45 -6.55 -6.37
N LEU A 348 -19.36 -5.81 -6.08
CA LEU A 348 -18.02 -6.38 -5.96
C LEU A 348 -17.74 -6.98 -4.58
N LYS A 349 -18.42 -6.51 -3.52
CA LYS A 349 -18.22 -7.01 -2.14
C LYS A 349 -18.58 -8.49 -2.00
N ASP A 350 -19.54 -8.97 -2.78
CA ASP A 350 -19.98 -10.36 -2.79
C ASP A 350 -19.19 -11.23 -3.80
N SER A 351 -18.16 -10.68 -4.45
CA SER A 351 -17.39 -11.38 -5.48
C SER A 351 -16.18 -12.14 -4.93
N ALA A 352 -15.84 -13.27 -5.57
CA ALA A 352 -14.63 -14.02 -5.26
C ALA A 352 -13.35 -13.40 -5.85
N GLU A 353 -13.44 -12.32 -6.63
CA GLU A 353 -12.32 -11.71 -7.36
C GLU A 353 -11.06 -11.45 -6.51
N PRO A 354 -11.16 -10.90 -5.28
CA PRO A 354 -9.99 -10.63 -4.44
C PRO A 354 -9.10 -11.84 -4.15
N ILE A 355 -9.74 -12.96 -3.83
CA ILE A 355 -9.07 -14.21 -3.43
C ILE A 355 -8.40 -14.83 -4.65
N VAL A 356 -9.07 -14.76 -5.82
CA VAL A 356 -8.53 -15.25 -7.08
C VAL A 356 -7.30 -14.46 -7.52
N VAL A 357 -7.34 -13.12 -7.45
CA VAL A 357 -6.19 -12.28 -7.85
C VAL A 357 -4.99 -12.51 -6.92
N PHE A 358 -5.23 -12.61 -5.61
CA PHE A 358 -4.16 -12.91 -4.66
C PHE A 358 -3.52 -14.28 -4.91
N GLY A 359 -4.34 -15.31 -5.16
CA GLY A 359 -3.88 -16.64 -5.54
C GLY A 359 -3.05 -16.62 -6.84
N ALA A 360 -3.49 -15.86 -7.83
CA ALA A 360 -2.78 -15.69 -9.10
C ALA A 360 -1.41 -15.02 -8.90
N LEU A 361 -1.33 -13.89 -8.17
CA LEU A 361 -0.06 -13.21 -7.87
C LEU A 361 0.93 -14.12 -7.12
N GLY A 362 0.43 -14.91 -6.16
CA GLY A 362 1.26 -15.88 -5.44
C GLY A 362 1.81 -17.01 -6.30
N ALA A 363 1.08 -17.41 -7.35
CA ALA A 363 1.53 -18.40 -8.33
C ALA A 363 2.54 -17.80 -9.33
N VAL A 364 2.32 -16.55 -9.77
CA VAL A 364 3.21 -15.80 -10.67
C VAL A 364 4.60 -15.61 -10.05
N GLY A 365 4.70 -15.30 -8.76
CA GLY A 365 6.00 -15.17 -8.08
C GLY A 365 6.82 -16.48 -7.96
N LYS A 366 6.39 -17.57 -8.60
CA LYS A 366 7.13 -18.84 -8.73
C LYS A 366 7.53 -19.16 -10.17
N THR A 367 7.12 -18.35 -11.14
CA THR A 367 7.45 -18.54 -12.57
C THR A 367 8.69 -17.73 -12.96
N PRO A 368 9.36 -18.07 -14.09
CA PRO A 368 10.39 -17.22 -14.68
C PRO A 368 9.91 -15.78 -14.92
N ASP A 369 10.85 -14.83 -14.91
CA ASP A 369 10.56 -13.39 -14.98
C ASP A 369 9.79 -13.02 -16.26
N GLU A 370 10.05 -13.70 -17.38
CA GLU A 370 9.35 -13.50 -18.66
C GLU A 370 7.84 -13.80 -18.54
N ILE A 371 7.48 -14.81 -17.74
CA ILE A 371 6.07 -15.15 -17.49
C ILE A 371 5.43 -14.15 -16.51
N GLN A 372 6.20 -13.66 -15.54
CA GLN A 372 5.73 -12.62 -14.62
C GLN A 372 5.38 -11.36 -15.39
N GLU A 373 6.25 -10.93 -16.30
CA GLU A 373 6.06 -9.75 -17.14
C GLU A 373 4.79 -9.87 -18.00
N ILE A 374 4.53 -11.03 -18.62
CA ILE A 374 3.31 -11.28 -19.40
C ILE A 374 2.05 -11.12 -18.53
N VAL A 375 2.03 -11.72 -17.34
CA VAL A 375 0.84 -11.67 -16.47
C VAL A 375 0.63 -10.26 -15.92
N VAL A 376 1.70 -9.58 -15.53
CA VAL A 376 1.66 -8.20 -15.04
C VAL A 376 1.16 -7.26 -16.14
N ASN A 377 1.69 -7.37 -17.35
CA ASN A 377 1.25 -6.59 -18.51
C ASN A 377 -0.22 -6.86 -18.82
N LEU A 378 -0.66 -8.12 -18.77
CA LEU A 378 -2.05 -8.48 -18.97
C LEU A 378 -2.96 -7.80 -17.94
N LEU A 379 -2.62 -7.87 -16.64
CA LEU A 379 -3.38 -7.23 -15.56
C LEU A 379 -3.38 -5.69 -15.68
N ALA A 380 -2.23 -5.10 -16.05
CA ALA A 380 -2.11 -3.67 -16.29
C ALA A 380 -3.00 -3.18 -17.45
N THR A 381 -3.31 -4.03 -18.43
CA THR A 381 -4.29 -3.67 -19.48
C THR A 381 -5.74 -3.61 -18.96
N LYS A 382 -6.05 -4.23 -17.82
CA LYS A 382 -7.43 -4.34 -17.30
C LYS A 382 -7.84 -3.19 -16.40
N SER A 383 -6.95 -2.26 -16.09
CA SER A 383 -7.24 -1.05 -15.30
C SER A 383 -6.52 0.18 -15.85
N THR A 384 -7.06 1.34 -15.49
CA THR A 384 -6.51 2.66 -15.81
C THR A 384 -5.89 3.33 -14.59
N ALA A 385 -6.41 3.05 -13.40
CA ALA A 385 -5.93 3.65 -12.16
C ALA A 385 -5.84 2.61 -11.05
N VAL A 386 -5.02 2.91 -10.04
CA VAL A 386 -5.07 2.23 -8.74
C VAL A 386 -5.66 3.22 -7.74
N MET A 387 -6.68 2.81 -7.00
CA MET A 387 -7.32 3.64 -5.98
C MET A 387 -7.20 2.94 -4.63
N THR A 388 -6.44 3.54 -3.72
CA THR A 388 -6.20 3.00 -2.39
C THR A 388 -6.78 3.95 -1.34
N ASN A 389 -7.28 3.38 -0.25
CA ASN A 389 -7.77 4.13 0.89
C ASN A 389 -7.37 3.40 2.16
N VAL A 390 -6.40 3.95 2.88
CA VAL A 390 -5.90 3.36 4.12
C VAL A 390 -6.23 4.29 5.28
N PRO A 391 -6.91 3.80 6.34
CA PRO A 391 -7.21 4.61 7.51
C PRO A 391 -5.93 5.12 8.20
N GLY A 392 -5.87 6.43 8.45
CA GLY A 392 -4.81 7.05 9.25
C GLY A 392 -5.02 6.95 10.77
N PRO A 393 -4.09 7.51 11.57
CA PRO A 393 -4.22 7.56 13.03
C PRO A 393 -5.43 8.39 13.45
N ARG A 394 -6.07 8.01 14.56
CA ARG A 394 -7.25 8.71 15.14
C ARG A 394 -6.88 9.68 16.27
N GLN A 395 -5.62 9.65 16.68
CA GLN A 395 -5.07 10.47 17.76
C GLN A 395 -3.88 11.24 17.18
N GLN A 396 -3.58 12.38 17.80
CA GLN A 396 -2.38 13.14 17.46
C GLN A 396 -1.15 12.27 17.72
N LEU A 397 -0.24 12.24 16.75
CA LEU A 397 1.04 11.56 16.86
C LEU A 397 2.17 12.58 16.75
N TYR A 398 3.30 12.24 17.35
CA TYR A 398 4.50 13.07 17.41
C TYR A 398 5.67 12.30 16.82
N PHE A 399 6.28 12.80 15.76
CA PHE A 399 7.45 12.16 15.18
C PHE A 399 8.69 12.91 15.64
N ALA A 400 9.62 12.20 16.30
CA ALA A 400 10.83 12.79 16.85
C ALA A 400 10.56 14.05 17.69
N GLY A 401 9.47 14.05 18.48
CA GLY A 401 9.08 15.16 19.36
C GLY A 401 8.15 16.21 18.75
N SER A 402 8.00 16.26 17.42
CA SER A 402 7.16 17.28 16.77
C SER A 402 5.80 16.71 16.35
N PRO A 403 4.69 17.46 16.51
CA PRO A 403 3.37 17.01 16.12
C PRO A 403 3.28 16.84 14.59
N ILE A 404 2.80 15.68 14.14
CA ILE A 404 2.48 15.45 12.73
C ILE A 404 1.20 16.20 12.39
N GLN A 405 1.27 17.18 11.49
CA GLN A 405 0.09 17.95 11.06
C GLN A 405 -0.65 17.25 9.93
N ASP A 406 0.07 16.94 8.86
CA ASP A 406 -0.46 16.23 7.71
C ASP A 406 0.32 14.95 7.45
N LEU A 407 -0.41 13.95 6.97
CA LEU A 407 0.10 12.63 6.72
C LEU A 407 -0.49 12.08 5.42
N MET A 408 0.39 11.81 4.46
CA MET A 408 0.01 11.19 3.19
C MET A 408 0.82 9.92 2.95
N PHE A 409 0.19 8.94 2.30
CA PHE A 409 0.86 7.73 1.85
C PHE A 409 0.46 7.41 0.43
N TRP A 410 1.47 7.07 -0.38
CA TRP A 410 1.31 6.63 -1.75
C TRP A 410 2.00 5.27 -1.93
N VAL A 411 1.47 4.49 -2.86
CA VAL A 411 1.95 3.15 -3.20
C VAL A 411 2.16 3.07 -4.70
#